data_AF-A0A2T2V374-F1
#
_entry.id   AF-A0A2T2V374-F1
#
_cell.length_a   1.000
_cell.length_b   1.000
_cell.length_c   1.000
_cell.angle_alpha   90.00
_cell.angle_beta   90.00
_cell.angle_gamma   90.00
#
_symmetry.space_group_name_H-M   'P 1'
#
loop_
_entity.id
_entity.type
_entity.pdbx_description
1 polymer ?
#
loop_
_entity_poly.entity_id
_entity_poly.type
_entity_poly.pdbx_seq_one_letter_code
_entity_poly.pdbx_strand_id
1 'polypeptide(L)' 'EAASGLGELPSLKKLTGGEKYYRIRVGDYRIGVIVEDDTVVFVRCLHRREIYRYFP' A
#
# COMPACT_ATOMS: atom_id res chain seq x y z
N GLU A 1 -1.21 18.72 -5.68
CA GLU A 1 0.18 18.32 -5.41
C GLU A 1 0.54 17.12 -6.25
N ALA A 2 1.78 17.04 -6.74
CA ALA A 2 2.33 15.90 -7.46
C ALA A 2 3.55 15.39 -6.68
N ALA A 3 3.70 14.07 -6.55
CA ALA A 3 4.86 13.44 -5.92
C ALA A 3 5.82 12.94 -7.02
N SER A 4 7.12 13.18 -6.86
CA SER A 4 8.16 12.75 -7.82
C SER A 4 8.63 11.31 -7.60
N GLY A 5 8.23 10.66 -6.50
CA GLY A 5 8.58 9.28 -6.22
C GLY A 5 7.86 8.68 -5.03
N LEU A 6 7.89 7.34 -4.93
CA LEU A 6 7.20 6.59 -3.87
C LEU A 6 7.68 6.94 -2.46
N GLY A 7 8.93 7.40 -2.30
CA GLY A 7 9.50 7.83 -1.03
C GLY A 7 8.90 9.13 -0.48
N GLU A 8 8.25 9.93 -1.33
CA GLU A 8 7.64 11.21 -0.94
C GLU A 8 6.20 11.04 -0.44
N LEU A 9 5.64 9.82 -0.52
CA LEU A 9 4.30 9.51 -0.05
C LEU A 9 4.36 8.98 1.39
N PRO A 10 4.17 9.82 2.43
CA PRO A 10 4.22 9.39 3.83
C PRO A 10 3.14 8.36 4.19
N SER A 11 2.07 8.30 3.38
CA SER A 11 0.99 7.33 3.50
C SER A 11 1.35 5.96 2.91
N LEU A 12 2.36 5.88 2.04
CA LEU A 12 2.84 4.66 1.41
C LEU A 12 3.96 4.03 2.25
N LYS A 13 3.77 2.78 2.68
CA LYS A 13 4.82 2.02 3.37
C LYS A 13 4.97 0.64 2.76
N LYS A 14 6.23 0.23 2.52
CA LYS A 14 6.56 -1.15 2.15
C LYS A 14 6.19 -2.10 3.28
N LEU A 15 5.61 -3.25 2.95
CA LEU A 15 5.20 -4.26 3.91
C LEU A 15 6.32 -5.29 4.14
N THR A 16 6.53 -5.67 5.39
CA THR A 16 7.46 -6.73 5.78
C THR A 16 6.82 -8.09 5.46
N GLY A 17 7.15 -8.67 4.32
CA GLY A 17 6.55 -9.93 3.86
C GLY A 17 6.68 -10.19 2.36
N GLY A 18 7.05 -9.19 1.56
CA GLY A 18 7.46 -9.41 0.17
C GLY A 18 8.05 -8.16 -0.48
N GLU A 19 8.86 -8.37 -1.52
CA GLU A 19 9.69 -7.31 -2.10
C GLU A 19 8.90 -6.19 -2.81
N LYS A 20 7.66 -6.48 -3.22
CA LYS A 20 6.85 -5.61 -4.08
C LYS A 20 5.57 -5.11 -3.43
N TYR A 21 5.31 -5.45 -2.17
CA TYR A 21 4.07 -5.09 -1.50
C TYR A 21 4.19 -3.78 -0.71
N TYR A 22 3.24 -2.89 -0.95
CA TYR A 22 3.13 -1.62 -0.26
C TYR A 22 1.71 -1.42 0.26
N ARG A 23 1.57 -0.50 1.19
CA ARG A 23 0.30 -0.12 1.79
C ARG A 23 0.15 1.40 1.80
N ILE A 24 -0.96 1.88 1.28
CA ILE A 24 -1.38 3.28 1.42
C ILE A 24 -2.35 3.40 2.60
N ARG A 25 -2.07 4.32 3.52
CA ARG A 25 -2.97 4.67 4.63
C ARG A 25 -3.98 5.73 4.18
N VAL A 26 -5.27 5.44 4.33
CA VAL A 26 -6.37 6.38 4.08
C VAL A 26 -7.30 6.37 5.29
N GLY A 27 -7.08 7.26 6.26
CA GLY A 27 -7.84 7.29 7.51
C GLY A 27 -7.82 5.93 8.24
N ASP A 28 -9.00 5.31 8.36
CA ASP A 28 -9.20 3.98 8.94
C ASP A 28 -9.12 2.82 7.94
N TYR A 29 -8.93 3.10 6.65
CA TYR A 29 -8.73 2.11 5.61
C TYR A 29 -7.25 1.96 5.25
N ARG A 30 -6.93 0.81 4.67
CA ARG A 30 -5.62 0.48 4.15
C ARG A 30 -5.80 -0.11 2.77
N ILE A 31 -5.06 0.44 1.82
CA ILE A 31 -5.05 -0.02 0.45
C ILE A 31 -3.75 -0.79 0.24
N GLY A 32 -3.86 -2.07 -0.12
CA GLY A 32 -2.73 -2.89 -0.52
C GLY A 32 -2.43 -2.65 -2.00
N VAL A 33 -1.19 -2.30 -2.31
CA VAL A 33 -0.73 -2.10 -3.69
C VAL A 33 0.51 -2.94 -3.95
N ILE A 34 0.62 -3.45 -5.17
CA ILE A 34 1.85 -4.05 -5.71
C ILE A 34 2.44 -3.02 -6.67
N VAL A 35 3.74 -2.78 -6.54
CA VAL A 35 4.48 -1.94 -7.49
C VAL A 35 5.42 -2.85 -8.27
N GLU A 36 5.23 -2.88 -9.59
CA GLU A 36 6.02 -3.64 -10.55
C GLU A 36 6.47 -2.70 -11.66
N ASP A 37 7.77 -2.42 -11.69
CA ASP A 37 8.39 -1.48 -12.63
C ASP A 37 7.62 -0.14 -12.64
N ASP A 38 6.96 0.21 -13.75
CA ASP A 38 6.17 1.44 -13.90
C ASP A 38 4.67 1.25 -13.64
N THR A 39 4.27 0.08 -13.15
CA THR A 39 2.86 -0.28 -12.93
C THR A 39 2.53 -0.39 -11.45
N VAL A 40 1.41 0.23 -11.06
CA VAL A 40 0.84 0.11 -9.71
C VAL A 40 -0.48 -0.66 -9.79
N VAL A 41 -0.53 -1.81 -9.11
CA VAL A 41 -1.71 -2.67 -9.05
C VAL A 41 -2.38 -2.52 -7.69
N PHE A 42 -3.65 -2.13 -7.69
CA PHE A 42 -4.49 -2.06 -6.48
C PHE A 42 -5.08 -3.44 -6.19
N VAL A 43 -4.65 -4.06 -5.09
CA VAL A 43 -5.02 -5.45 -4.78
C VAL A 43 -6.25 -5.51 -3.87
N ARG A 44 -6.28 -4.65 -2.84
CA ARG A 44 -7.32 -4.63 -1.80
C ARG A 44 -7.51 -3.22 -1.25
N CYS A 45 -8.72 -2.91 -0.84
CA CYS A 45 -9.05 -1.78 0.01
C CYS A 45 -9.89 -2.29 1.17
N LEU A 46 -9.32 -2.35 2.37
CA LEU A 46 -9.96 -2.93 3.54
C LEU A 46 -9.85 -1.98 4.73
N HIS A 47 -10.83 -2.07 5.63
CA HIS A 47 -10.76 -1.37 6.91
C HIS A 47 -9.59 -1.92 7.76
N ARG A 48 -9.01 -1.11 8.65
CA ARG A 48 -7.83 -1.48 9.45
C ARG A 48 -7.99 -2.74 10.29
N ARG A 49 -9.23 -3.05 10.66
CA ARG A 49 -9.57 -4.21 11.48
C ARG A 49 -9.62 -5.50 10.66
N GLU A 50 -9.81 -5.37 9.35
CA GLU A 50 -9.95 -6.49 8.42
C GLU A 50 -8.63 -6.80 7.74
N ILE A 51 -7.79 -5.81 7.47
CA ILE A 51 -6.54 -6.04 6.72
C ILE A 51 -5.61 -7.08 7.40
N TYR A 52 -5.58 -7.14 8.73
CA TYR A 52 -4.78 -8.16 9.45
C TYR A 52 -5.33 -9.58 9.37
N ARG A 53 -6.59 -9.77 8.95
CA ARG A 53 -7.16 -11.10 8.68
C ARG A 53 -6.80 -11.62 7.28
N TYR A 54 -6.36 -10.73 6.40
CA TYR A 54 -6.19 -11.00 4.97
C TYR A 54 -4.81 -10.53 4.45
N PHE A 55 -3.87 -10.16 5.33
CA PHE A 55 -2.55 -9.65 4.94
C PHE A 55 -1.49 -9.72 6.08
N PRO A 56 -0.32 -10.36 5.86
CA PRO A 56 0.01 -11.29 4.78
C PRO A 56 -0.82 -12.58 4.89
#